data_AF-A0A2V9QDK5-F1
#
_entry.id   AF-A0A2V9QDK5-F1
#
_cell.length_a   1.000
_cell.length_b   1.000
_cell.length_c   1.000
_cell.angle_alpha   90.00
_cell.angle_beta   90.00
_cell.angle_gamma   90.00
#
_symmetry.space_group_name_H-M   'P 1'
#
loop_
_entity.id
_entity.type
_entity.pdbx_description
1 polymer ?
#
loop_
_entity_poly.entity_id
_entity_poly.type
_entity_poly.pdbx_seq_one_letter_code
_entity_poly.pdbx_strand_id
1 'polypeptide(L)'
;RNEHQHPMAGKQGKHIPDDKFRANFGRQHTFKVQRTQVINVAQPVIIYGGYNFQLVEAWPAEWGFDDDCYVDYVDGQYFLFNAFHPGVRIAVFVTD
;
A
#
# COMPACT_ATOMS: atom_id res chain seq x y z
N ARG A 1 -5.81 -25.91 -19.83
CA ARG A 1 -5.61 -24.44 -19.89
C ARG A 1 -6.05 -23.94 -18.53
N ASN A 2 -5.13 -23.94 -17.56
CA ASN A 2 -5.48 -23.70 -16.16
C ASN A 2 -5.74 -22.20 -15.97
N GLU A 3 -6.91 -21.91 -15.42
CA GLU A 3 -7.34 -20.60 -14.96
C GLU A 3 -6.29 -20.06 -13.99
N HIS A 4 -5.76 -18.87 -14.28
CA HIS A 4 -5.10 -18.03 -13.29
C HIS A 4 -6.17 -17.64 -12.27
N GLN A 5 -6.39 -18.50 -11.28
CA GLN A 5 -7.07 -18.14 -10.05
C GLN A 5 -6.22 -17.04 -9.42
N HIS A 6 -6.67 -15.80 -9.56
CA HIS A 6 -6.20 -14.72 -8.72
C HIS A 6 -6.42 -15.17 -7.27
N PRO A 7 -5.39 -15.25 -6.42
CA PRO A 7 -5.56 -15.51 -4.99
C PRO A 7 -6.17 -14.28 -4.30
N MET A 8 -7.35 -13.84 -4.75
CA MET A 8 -8.10 -12.69 -4.22
C MET A 8 -9.13 -13.10 -3.16
N ALA A 9 -9.31 -14.40 -2.89
CA ALA A 9 -10.44 -14.91 -2.09
C ALA A 9 -10.12 -15.22 -0.61
N GLY A 10 -8.92 -14.88 -0.08
CA GLY A 10 -8.55 -15.40 1.25
C GLY A 10 -7.62 -14.57 2.13
N LYS A 11 -7.04 -13.45 1.66
CA LYS A 11 -6.23 -12.58 2.51
C LYS A 11 -7.04 -11.36 2.93
N GLN A 12 -7.78 -11.46 4.03
CA GLN A 12 -8.19 -10.27 4.77
C GLN A 12 -6.98 -9.81 5.59
N GLY A 13 -6.35 -8.71 5.17
CA GLY A 13 -5.33 -8.04 5.97
C GLY A 13 -5.91 -7.55 7.30
N LYS A 14 -5.04 -7.27 8.28
CA LYS A 14 -5.45 -6.71 9.56
C LYS A 14 -6.12 -5.33 9.35
N HIS A 15 -7.01 -4.95 10.26
CA HIS A 15 -7.54 -3.59 10.31
C HIS A 15 -6.79 -2.78 11.37
N ILE A 16 -6.26 -1.62 10.99
CA ILE A 16 -5.61 -0.68 11.91
C ILE A 16 -6.70 -0.04 12.78
N PRO A 17 -6.53 0.03 14.12
CA PRO A 17 -7.49 0.71 14.97
C PRO A 17 -7.73 2.16 14.53
N ASP A 18 -9.00 2.55 14.52
CA ASP A 18 -9.51 3.85 14.09
C ASP A 18 -8.74 5.07 14.64
N ASP A 19 -8.35 5.04 15.91
CA ASP A 19 -7.60 6.09 16.57
C ASP A 19 -6.15 6.15 16.07
N LYS A 20 -5.52 4.98 15.89
CA LYS A 20 -4.16 4.86 15.35
C LYS A 20 -4.11 5.28 13.90
N PHE A 21 -5.14 4.92 13.13
CA PHE A 21 -5.24 5.30 11.73
C PHE A 21 -5.29 6.83 11.59
N ARG A 22 -6.23 7.48 12.28
CA ARG A 22 -6.40 8.95 12.23
C ARG A 22 -5.16 9.72 12.71
N ALA A 23 -4.37 9.15 13.61
CA ALA A 23 -3.19 9.82 14.15
C ALA A 23 -1.93 9.71 13.28
N ASN A 24 -1.85 8.74 12.36
CA ASN A 24 -0.61 8.39 11.66
C ASN A 24 -0.75 8.23 10.13
N PHE A 25 -1.96 8.25 9.59
CA PHE A 25 -2.23 7.89 8.19
C PHE A 25 -3.21 8.85 7.52
N GLY A 26 -3.39 8.70 6.21
CA GLY A 26 -4.15 9.61 5.36
C GLY A 26 -3.28 10.69 4.72
N ARG A 27 -3.90 11.54 3.89
CA ARG A 27 -3.19 12.53 3.05
C ARG A 27 -2.34 13.54 3.82
N GLN A 28 -2.56 13.70 5.12
CA GLN A 28 -1.77 14.57 6.00
C GLN A 28 -0.46 13.92 6.47
N HIS A 29 -0.30 12.60 6.28
CA HIS A 29 0.82 11.81 6.74
C HIS A 29 1.50 11.13 5.55
N THR A 30 2.50 11.80 4.99
CA THR A 30 3.23 11.31 3.82
C THR A 30 4.58 10.71 4.17
N PHE A 31 5.09 9.88 3.26
CA PHE A 31 6.40 9.27 3.33
C PHE A 31 6.91 8.91 1.93
N LYS A 32 8.23 8.72 1.81
CA LYS A 32 8.87 8.21 0.59
C LYS A 32 9.08 6.71 0.70
N VAL A 33 8.69 5.97 -0.33
CA VAL A 33 8.92 4.52 -0.40
C VAL A 33 10.37 4.26 -0.79
N GLN A 34 11.06 3.38 -0.07
CA GLN A 34 12.43 3.05 -0.44
C GLN A 34 12.45 2.10 -1.62
N ARG A 35 13.22 2.44 -2.65
CA ARG A 35 13.39 1.63 -3.86
C ARG A 35 13.75 0.17 -3.56
N THR A 36 14.56 -0.06 -2.52
CA THR A 36 15.00 -1.39 -2.06
C THR A 36 13.87 -2.27 -1.50
N GLN A 37 12.75 -1.68 -1.09
CA GLN A 37 11.57 -2.43 -0.62
C GLN A 37 10.72 -2.99 -1.78
N VAL A 38 10.95 -2.51 -3.01
CA VAL A 38 10.06 -2.72 -4.16
C VAL A 38 10.77 -3.38 -5.33
N ILE A 39 11.93 -2.85 -5.73
CA ILE A 39 12.63 -3.33 -6.93
C ILE A 39 13.26 -4.69 -6.67
N ASN A 40 13.02 -5.63 -7.58
CA ASN A 40 13.47 -7.03 -7.49
C ASN A 40 12.94 -7.78 -6.25
N VAL A 41 11.84 -7.30 -5.66
CA VAL A 41 11.16 -7.96 -4.53
C VAL A 41 9.88 -8.61 -5.05
N ALA A 42 9.76 -9.94 -4.89
CA ALA A 42 8.62 -10.69 -5.42
C ALA A 42 7.29 -10.33 -4.74
N GLN A 43 7.33 -9.94 -3.46
CA GLN A 43 6.19 -9.49 -2.67
C GLN A 43 6.63 -8.25 -1.87
N PRO A 44 6.60 -7.05 -2.46
CA PRO A 44 7.02 -5.83 -1.80
C PRO A 44 6.23 -5.56 -0.52
N VAL A 45 6.94 -5.20 0.54
CA VAL A 45 6.36 -4.76 1.82
C VAL A 45 6.92 -3.40 2.15
N ILE A 46 6.03 -2.43 2.31
CA ILE A 46 6.34 -1.09 2.80
C ILE A 46 6.15 -1.07 4.32
N ILE A 47 7.10 -0.47 5.02
CA ILE A 47 7.04 -0.30 6.47
C ILE A 47 6.81 1.18 6.76
N TYR A 48 5.68 1.52 7.39
CA TYR A 48 5.33 2.89 7.73
C TYR A 48 4.41 2.95 8.95
N GLY A 49 4.59 3.94 9.82
CA GLY A 49 3.72 4.15 10.99
C GLY A 49 3.72 2.98 12.00
N GLY A 50 4.70 2.07 11.94
CA GLY A 50 4.74 0.86 12.76
C GLY A 50 3.98 -0.34 12.17
N TYR A 51 3.53 -0.27 10.92
CA TYR A 51 2.78 -1.32 10.24
C TYR A 51 3.47 -1.77 8.96
N ASN A 52 3.20 -3.03 8.58
CA ASN A 52 3.67 -3.62 7.33
C ASN A 52 2.55 -3.65 6.29
N PHE A 53 2.78 -3.01 5.15
CA PHE A 53 1.87 -2.93 4.01
C PHE A 53 2.40 -3.76 2.85
N GLN A 54 1.83 -4.95 2.66
CA GLN A 54 2.10 -5.78 1.49
C GLN A 54 1.39 -5.20 0.27
N LEU A 55 2.13 -4.94 -0.81
CA LEU A 55 1.55 -4.51 -2.09
C LEU A 55 0.84 -5.68 -2.77
N VAL A 56 -0.33 -5.40 -3.33
CA VAL A 56 -1.10 -6.35 -4.15
C VAL A 56 -0.70 -6.27 -5.61
N GLU A 57 -0.24 -5.10 -6.07
CA GLU A 57 0.12 -4.81 -7.45
C GLU A 57 1.55 -4.28 -7.56
N ALA A 58 2.11 -4.31 -8.76
CA ALA A 58 3.43 -3.77 -9.04
C ALA A 58 3.46 -2.24 -8.85
N TRP A 59 4.63 -1.70 -8.57
CA TRP A 59 4.85 -0.26 -8.49
C TRP A 59 4.57 0.42 -9.84
N PRO A 60 3.66 1.41 -9.93
CA PRO A 60 3.34 2.10 -11.17
C PRO A 60 4.59 2.75 -11.77
N ALA A 61 4.76 2.61 -13.10
CA ALA A 61 5.91 3.17 -13.80
C ALA A 61 5.99 4.70 -13.73
N GLU A 62 4.86 5.36 -13.54
CA GLU A 62 4.77 6.82 -13.41
C GLU A 62 5.10 7.33 -12.01
N TRP A 63 5.23 6.45 -10.99
CA TRP A 63 5.53 6.87 -9.63
C TRP A 63 7.04 6.93 -9.37
N GLY A 64 7.51 8.09 -8.95
CA GLY A 64 8.86 8.28 -8.42
C GLY A 64 9.00 7.72 -7.01
N PHE A 65 10.18 7.19 -6.66
CA PHE A 65 10.50 6.82 -5.28
C PHE A 65 10.81 8.03 -4.38
N ASP A 66 11.04 9.20 -5.00
CA ASP A 66 11.13 10.48 -4.31
C ASP A 66 9.77 11.16 -4.14
N ASP A 67 8.68 10.57 -4.63
CA ASP A 67 7.35 11.14 -4.48
C ASP A 67 6.80 10.89 -3.07
N ASP A 68 6.02 11.84 -2.57
CA ASP A 68 5.28 11.69 -1.33
C ASP A 68 4.12 10.71 -1.54
N CYS A 69 4.15 9.61 -0.81
CA CYS A 69 3.08 8.63 -0.76
C CYS A 69 2.36 8.68 0.59
N TYR A 70 1.12 8.21 0.64
CA TYR A 70 0.37 8.03 1.89
C TYR A 70 -0.55 6.82 1.78
N VAL A 71 -0.90 6.22 2.91
CA VAL A 71 -1.90 5.15 2.96
C VAL A 71 -3.23 5.75 3.39
N ASP A 72 -4.31 5.41 2.68
CA ASP A 72 -5.68 5.76 3.05
C ASP A 72 -6.58 4.52 3.16
N TYR A 73 -7.71 4.63 3.88
CA TYR A 73 -8.73 3.60 4.01
C TYR A 73 -10.00 4.06 3.31
N VAL A 74 -10.29 3.48 2.15
CA VAL A 74 -11.38 3.90 1.26
C VAL A 74 -12.23 2.68 0.94
N ASP A 75 -13.55 2.81 1.11
CA ASP A 75 -14.54 1.77 0.78
C ASP A 75 -14.22 0.39 1.38
N GLY A 76 -13.68 0.36 2.60
CA GLY A 76 -13.38 -0.88 3.31
C GLY A 76 -12.00 -1.47 3.04
N GLN A 77 -11.15 -0.82 2.23
CA GLN A 77 -9.83 -1.33 1.84
C GLN A 77 -8.72 -0.28 2.03
N TYR A 78 -7.50 -0.75 2.27
CA TYR A 78 -6.32 0.12 2.32
C TYR A 78 -5.71 0.29 0.94
N PHE A 79 -5.35 1.52 0.63
CA PHE A 79 -4.67 1.88 -0.60
C PHE A 79 -3.44 2.73 -0.30
N LEU A 80 -2.36 2.47 -1.02
CA LEU A 80 -1.27 3.41 -1.16
C LEU A 80 -1.61 4.39 -2.29
N PHE A 81 -1.39 5.68 -2.03
CA PHE A 81 -1.54 6.76 -2.99
C PHE A 81 -0.21 7.48 -3.15
N ASN A 82 0.02 8.02 -4.35
CA ASN A 82 1.04 9.01 -4.61
C ASN A 82 0.36 10.39 -4.66
N ALA A 83 0.84 11.34 -3.86
CA ALA A 83 0.25 12.67 -3.75
C ALA A 83 0.29 13.47 -5.07
N PHE A 84 1.25 13.17 -5.96
CA PHE A 84 1.40 13.78 -7.27
C PHE A 84 0.59 13.07 -8.36
N HIS A 85 0.19 11.81 -8.14
CA HIS A 85 -0.58 10.99 -9.07
C HIS A 85 -1.86 10.39 -8.43
N PRO A 86 -2.77 11.22 -7.88
CA PRO A 86 -3.91 10.74 -7.09
C PRO A 86 -4.94 9.92 -7.87
N GLY A 87 -4.90 9.94 -9.20
CA GLY A 87 -5.75 9.10 -10.06
C GLY A 87 -5.35 7.63 -10.10
N VAL A 88 -4.17 7.29 -9.57
CA VAL A 88 -3.66 5.92 -9.48
C VAL A 88 -3.47 5.57 -8.01
N ARG A 89 -3.79 4.32 -7.65
CA ARG A 89 -3.66 3.80 -6.29
C ARG A 89 -3.30 2.33 -6.35
N ILE A 90 -2.59 1.85 -5.33
CA ILE A 90 -2.21 0.44 -5.19
C ILE A 90 -2.95 -0.13 -4.00
N ALA A 91 -3.67 -1.24 -4.17
CA ALA A 91 -4.24 -1.95 -3.02
C ALA A 91 -3.13 -2.53 -2.13
N VAL A 92 -3.29 -2.42 -0.81
CA VAL A 92 -2.33 -2.97 0.16
C VAL A 92 -3.02 -3.76 1.26
N PHE A 93 -2.32 -4.77 1.79
CA PHE A 93 -2.76 -5.51 2.98
C PHE A 93 -1.87 -5.17 4.18
N VAL A 94 -2.50 -4.95 5.33
CA VAL A 94 -1.77 -4.88 6.60
C VAL A 94 -1.46 -6.30 7.05
N THR A 95 -0.18 -6.66 7.14
CA THR A 95 0.24 -8.04 7.43
C THR A 95 0.81 -8.21 8.83
N ASP A 96 1.42 -7.17 9.40
CA ASP A 96 1.84 -7.17 10.80
C ASP A 96 1.54 -5.85 11.49
#